data_AF-A0A4U6VRX9-F1
#
_entry.id   AF-A0A4U6VRX9-F1
#
_cell.length_a   1.000
_cell.length_b   1.000
_cell.length_c   1.000
_cell.angle_alpha   90.00
_cell.angle_beta   90.00
_cell.angle_gamma   90.00
#
_symmetry.space_group_name_H-M   'P 1'
#
loop_
_entity.id
_entity.type
_entity.pdbx_description
1 polymer ?
#
loop_
_entity_poly.entity_id
_entity_poly.type
_entity_poly.pdbx_seq_one_letter_code
_entity_poly.pdbx_strand_id
1 'polypeptide(L)'
;MAHQKREGSSTDDDCASKRLKGSDTASETGCNVEASVSQEIDAEATRTCQRESEVPSNKCVSDGKSAVDSNVSGEQKMVLTAVEADAAEDKGCRHTMEDAWVVLPNAGVEYPGSLRCAHFAIFDGHGGRLAADYAQKHLHQNVIAAGLPRELMDVKAAKKAIIEGFRRTDESLLQESTKGNWQDGATAVCVWILGQMVVVANAGDAKAVLARSISTDGEGVVDETKSQLKAIVLTREHKAIFPQERSRIQKAGGSVGSNGRLQGRIEVSRAFGDRQFKKVGLISTPDVHSFELTKKDHFIILGCDGLWGVFGPSDAVEFVQNQLKETSSASLAVRRLVKEAVRERRCKDNCTAVLIVFKH
;
A
#
# COMPACT_ATOMS: atom_id res chain seq x y z
N MET A 1 42.00 24.70 47.92
CA MET A 1 42.94 24.37 46.83
C MET A 1 42.20 24.55 45.52
N ALA A 2 42.71 25.06 44.41
CA ALA A 2 43.86 25.89 44.04
C ALA A 2 43.67 26.11 42.52
N HIS A 3 43.75 27.35 42.03
CA HIS A 3 43.71 27.64 40.59
C HIS A 3 45.06 27.37 39.91
N GLN A 4 45.04 26.96 38.63
CA GLN A 4 45.85 27.48 37.50
C GLN A 4 45.34 26.78 36.20
N LYS A 5 45.03 27.48 35.09
CA LYS A 5 45.92 27.99 34.00
C LYS A 5 46.65 26.83 33.25
N ARG A 6 46.77 26.80 31.91
CA ARG A 6 46.94 27.92 30.95
C ARG A 6 46.76 27.52 29.44
N GLU A 7 46.77 28.54 28.54
CA GLU A 7 47.23 28.65 27.12
C GLU A 7 47.84 27.37 26.42
N GLY A 8 47.79 27.07 25.11
CA GLY A 8 47.36 27.67 23.81
C GLY A 8 47.36 26.55 22.71
N SER A 9 47.48 26.70 21.38
CA SER A 9 47.49 27.82 20.38
C SER A 9 47.36 27.26 18.91
N SER A 10 47.54 28.11 17.88
CA SER A 10 47.78 27.92 16.41
C SER A 10 48.14 26.50 15.84
N THR A 11 47.79 26.13 14.60
CA THR A 11 48.03 26.86 13.32
C THR A 11 46.99 26.61 12.22
N ASP A 12 46.79 27.62 11.36
CA ASP A 12 46.24 27.47 10.00
C ASP A 12 47.24 26.74 9.09
N ASP A 13 46.75 26.10 8.02
CA ASP A 13 47.56 25.90 6.81
C ASP A 13 46.69 25.98 5.54
N ASP A 14 47.25 26.63 4.52
CA ASP A 14 46.54 27.15 3.35
C ASP A 14 46.72 26.22 2.14
N CYS A 15 45.69 26.07 1.29
CA CYS A 15 45.90 25.57 -0.08
C CYS A 15 44.78 25.98 -1.03
N ALA A 16 44.76 27.25 -1.41
CA ALA A 16 44.07 27.69 -2.62
C ALA A 16 44.89 27.38 -3.89
N SER A 17 44.28 26.74 -4.90
CA SER A 17 44.75 26.92 -6.29
C SER A 17 43.73 26.64 -7.40
N LYS A 18 43.46 27.73 -8.13
CA LYS A 18 43.27 27.82 -9.60
C LYS A 18 41.96 27.34 -10.24
N ARG A 19 41.10 28.35 -10.46
CA ARG A 19 40.18 28.50 -11.61
C ARG A 19 40.73 27.91 -12.93
N LEU A 20 39.79 27.44 -13.76
CA LEU A 20 39.72 27.86 -15.17
C LEU A 20 38.30 28.36 -15.48
N LYS A 21 38.21 29.45 -16.25
CA LYS A 21 36.95 29.96 -16.83
C LYS A 21 36.86 29.45 -18.27
N GLY A 22 35.65 29.09 -18.70
CA GLY A 22 35.25 29.03 -20.11
C GLY A 22 33.91 29.72 -20.23
N SER A 23 33.80 30.69 -21.13
CA SER A 23 32.58 31.45 -21.40
C SER A 23 32.46 31.61 -22.90
N ASP A 24 31.31 31.23 -23.46
CA ASP A 24 30.90 31.63 -24.81
C ASP A 24 29.39 31.90 -24.82
N THR A 25 28.96 32.75 -25.74
CA THR A 25 27.64 33.40 -25.78
C THR A 25 27.07 33.43 -27.19
N ALA A 26 25.73 33.53 -27.27
CA ALA A 26 24.92 33.78 -28.47
C ALA A 26 24.82 32.58 -29.45
N SER A 27 23.80 32.45 -30.30
CA SER A 27 22.65 33.34 -30.59
C SER A 27 21.38 32.57 -30.99
N GLU A 28 20.26 33.30 -31.02
CA GLU A 28 18.91 32.91 -31.46
C GLU A 28 18.83 32.32 -32.88
N THR A 29 17.83 31.48 -33.16
CA THR A 29 16.65 31.79 -34.02
C THR A 29 15.77 30.57 -34.29
N GLY A 30 14.47 30.79 -34.60
CA GLY A 30 13.65 29.82 -35.35
C GLY A 30 12.63 28.97 -34.57
N CYS A 31 11.61 29.60 -33.98
CA CYS A 31 10.34 28.92 -33.67
C CYS A 31 9.28 29.39 -34.68
N ASN A 32 8.87 28.53 -35.61
CA ASN A 32 7.74 28.82 -36.49
C ASN A 32 6.43 28.46 -35.79
N VAL A 33 5.54 29.45 -35.73
CA VAL A 33 4.15 29.31 -35.32
C VAL A 33 3.32 29.16 -36.59
N GLU A 34 2.54 28.09 -36.72
CA GLU A 34 1.25 28.16 -37.41
C GLU A 34 0.20 27.36 -36.65
N ALA A 35 -0.89 28.04 -36.32
CA ALA A 35 -2.14 27.45 -35.85
C ALA A 35 -3.28 28.19 -36.53
N SER A 36 -4.11 27.46 -37.29
CA SER A 36 -5.39 27.91 -37.83
C SER A 36 -6.23 26.64 -38.12
N VAL A 37 -7.47 26.52 -37.59
CA VAL A 37 -8.76 26.86 -38.25
C VAL A 37 -9.04 25.91 -39.44
N SER A 38 -10.18 25.22 -39.61
CA SER A 38 -11.49 25.31 -38.95
C SER A 38 -12.29 23.99 -38.95
N GLN A 39 -13.42 24.07 -38.22
CA GLN A 39 -14.68 23.34 -38.28
C GLN A 39 -15.13 22.72 -39.63
N GLU A 40 -15.62 21.47 -39.57
CA GLU A 40 -16.85 20.97 -40.23
C GLU A 40 -17.56 20.05 -39.21
N ILE A 41 -18.68 20.42 -38.60
CA ILE A 41 -20.07 20.07 -39.00
C ILE A 41 -20.23 18.87 -39.95
N ASP A 42 -20.81 17.79 -39.42
CA ASP A 42 -21.95 17.15 -40.10
C ASP A 42 -22.91 16.52 -39.08
N ALA A 43 -24.16 16.33 -39.46
CA ALA A 43 -25.28 16.00 -38.58
C ALA A 43 -26.04 14.72 -38.99
N GLU A 44 -26.91 14.29 -38.09
CA GLU A 44 -28.12 13.50 -38.38
C GLU A 44 -27.98 12.03 -38.84
N ALA A 45 -28.45 11.11 -37.98
CA ALA A 45 -29.46 10.11 -38.36
C ALA A 45 -29.99 9.33 -37.14
N THR A 46 -31.12 9.77 -36.58
CA THR A 46 -31.90 9.00 -35.61
C THR A 46 -32.57 7.81 -36.30
N ARG A 47 -32.37 6.58 -35.81
CA ARG A 47 -33.27 5.44 -36.11
C ARG A 47 -33.55 4.57 -34.89
N THR A 48 -34.69 4.86 -34.27
CA THR A 48 -35.45 3.95 -33.41
C THR A 48 -35.95 2.75 -34.23
N CYS A 49 -35.98 1.56 -33.62
CA CYS A 49 -36.91 0.50 -34.00
C CYS A 49 -37.18 -0.42 -32.81
N GLN A 50 -38.42 -0.44 -32.34
CA GLN A 50 -38.92 -1.41 -31.37
C GLN A 50 -39.33 -2.70 -32.09
N ARG A 51 -39.28 -3.84 -31.41
CA ARG A 51 -40.24 -4.93 -31.66
C ARG A 51 -40.42 -5.81 -30.44
N GLU A 52 -41.68 -6.11 -30.15
CA GLU A 52 -42.11 -6.85 -28.97
C GLU A 52 -42.15 -8.37 -29.25
N SER A 53 -41.98 -9.12 -28.16
CA SER A 53 -42.68 -10.36 -27.77
C SER A 53 -43.08 -11.42 -28.80
N GLU A 54 -42.81 -12.69 -28.47
CA GLU A 54 -43.89 -13.62 -28.10
C GLU A 54 -43.38 -14.87 -27.35
N VAL A 55 -44.30 -15.53 -26.64
CA VAL A 55 -44.09 -16.72 -25.78
C VAL A 55 -44.94 -17.86 -26.33
N PRO A 56 -44.55 -19.13 -26.16
CA PRO A 56 -45.54 -20.17 -25.97
C PRO A 56 -45.28 -21.03 -24.73
N SER A 57 -46.29 -21.09 -23.87
CA SER A 57 -46.40 -22.06 -22.78
C SER A 57 -47.05 -23.35 -23.24
N ASN A 58 -46.62 -24.52 -22.75
CA ASN A 58 -47.54 -25.62 -22.49
C ASN A 58 -47.02 -26.61 -21.43
N LYS A 59 -47.94 -27.37 -20.82
CA LYS A 59 -47.75 -28.09 -19.55
C LYS A 59 -47.62 -29.61 -19.68
N CYS A 60 -46.73 -30.16 -18.84
CA CYS A 60 -46.84 -31.36 -17.97
C CYS A 60 -47.16 -32.78 -18.51
N VAL A 61 -46.73 -33.76 -17.67
CA VAL A 61 -47.08 -35.21 -17.57
C VAL A 61 -46.08 -36.16 -18.26
N SER A 62 -45.55 -37.25 -17.66
CA SER A 62 -45.24 -37.59 -16.25
C SER A 62 -44.24 -38.78 -16.21
N ASP A 63 -43.68 -39.07 -15.03
CA ASP A 63 -43.11 -40.36 -14.56
C ASP A 63 -41.84 -40.97 -15.22
N GLY A 64 -40.90 -41.41 -14.37
CA GLY A 64 -39.79 -42.30 -14.78
C GLY A 64 -38.49 -42.14 -13.97
N LYS A 65 -38.36 -42.88 -12.86
CA LYS A 65 -37.15 -42.88 -12.00
C LYS A 65 -35.88 -43.31 -12.75
N SER A 66 -34.78 -42.61 -12.52
CA SER A 66 -33.49 -43.25 -12.24
C SER A 66 -32.66 -42.37 -11.30
N ALA A 67 -32.06 -42.98 -10.29
CA ALA A 67 -31.22 -42.26 -9.33
C ALA A 67 -29.79 -42.18 -9.85
N VAL A 68 -29.21 -40.98 -9.82
CA VAL A 68 -27.76 -40.77 -9.91
C VAL A 68 -27.39 -39.80 -8.80
N ASP A 69 -26.77 -40.31 -7.73
CA ASP A 69 -26.19 -39.48 -6.69
C ASP A 69 -25.06 -38.63 -7.27
N SER A 70 -25.31 -37.34 -7.43
CA SER A 70 -24.24 -36.34 -7.59
C SER A 70 -24.06 -35.61 -6.26
N ASN A 71 -23.30 -36.23 -5.36
CA ASN A 71 -22.77 -35.60 -4.15
C ASN A 71 -21.94 -34.36 -4.52
N VAL A 72 -22.56 -33.18 -4.55
CA VAL A 72 -21.84 -31.90 -4.55
C VAL A 72 -21.48 -31.53 -3.10
N SER A 73 -20.74 -32.43 -2.45
CA SER A 73 -20.12 -32.20 -1.14
C SER A 73 -18.73 -31.60 -1.33
N GLY A 74 -18.68 -30.41 -1.93
CA GLY A 74 -17.47 -29.60 -2.02
C GLY A 74 -17.24 -28.81 -0.74
N GLU A 75 -16.89 -29.48 0.37
CA GLU A 75 -16.42 -28.78 1.56
C GLU A 75 -15.15 -27.98 1.20
N GLN A 76 -15.27 -26.65 1.08
CA GLN A 76 -14.12 -25.76 1.10
C GLN A 76 -13.48 -25.84 2.49
N LYS A 77 -12.58 -26.81 2.66
CA LYS A 77 -11.87 -27.05 3.92
C LYS A 77 -11.09 -25.79 4.30
N MET A 78 -11.57 -25.10 5.33
CA MET A 78 -11.02 -23.84 5.81
C MET A 78 -9.52 -23.97 6.06
N VAL A 79 -8.73 -23.23 5.29
CA VAL A 79 -7.27 -23.27 5.23
C VAL A 79 -6.63 -22.39 6.30
N LEU A 80 -7.27 -21.30 6.73
CA LEU A 80 -6.68 -20.38 7.71
C LEU A 80 -7.25 -20.64 9.12
N THR A 81 -6.52 -21.37 9.95
CA THR A 81 -6.94 -21.68 11.33
C THR A 81 -6.78 -20.48 12.25
N ALA A 82 -5.66 -19.76 12.18
CA ALA A 82 -5.39 -18.55 12.94
C ALA A 82 -4.47 -17.56 12.20
N VAL A 83 -4.37 -16.34 12.72
CA VAL A 83 -3.42 -15.31 12.28
C VAL A 83 -2.62 -14.86 13.50
N GLU A 84 -1.30 -14.94 13.42
CA GLU A 84 -0.37 -14.35 14.39
C GLU A 84 0.25 -13.12 13.75
N ALA A 85 0.18 -11.95 14.40
CA ALA A 85 0.74 -10.73 13.83
C ALA A 85 1.27 -9.79 14.91
N ASP A 86 2.33 -9.06 14.59
CA ASP A 86 2.89 -7.99 15.41
C ASP A 86 3.56 -6.94 14.53
N ALA A 87 3.83 -5.77 15.11
CA ALA A 87 4.54 -4.67 14.48
C ALA A 87 5.88 -4.41 15.17
N ALA A 88 6.82 -3.83 14.43
CA ALA A 88 7.96 -3.16 14.99
C ALA A 88 8.21 -1.84 14.26
N GLU A 89 8.76 -0.89 14.99
CA GLU A 89 9.11 0.43 14.47
C GLU A 89 10.43 0.90 15.11
N ASP A 90 11.21 1.68 14.36
CA ASP A 90 12.37 2.40 14.87
C ASP A 90 12.43 3.74 14.12
N LYS A 91 12.69 4.82 14.86
CA LYS A 91 12.79 6.18 14.30
C LYS A 91 13.97 6.34 13.35
N GLY A 92 15.00 5.50 13.48
CA GLY A 92 16.25 5.66 12.76
C GLY A 92 16.92 7.00 13.08
N CYS A 93 17.56 7.62 12.09
CA CYS A 93 18.24 8.91 12.27
C CYS A 93 17.32 10.14 12.08
N ARG A 94 16.00 9.96 11.88
CA ARG A 94 15.06 11.07 11.76
C ARG A 94 14.85 11.79 13.09
N HIS A 95 14.45 13.06 13.02
CA HIS A 95 14.26 13.89 14.21
C HIS A 95 12.98 13.44 14.95
N THR A 96 11.88 13.38 14.22
CA THR A 96 10.58 12.82 14.58
C THR A 96 10.46 11.37 14.13
N MET A 97 9.58 10.64 14.79
CA MET A 97 8.96 9.43 14.26
C MET A 97 7.63 9.89 13.68
N GLU A 98 7.31 9.63 12.42
CA GLU A 98 6.08 10.09 11.74
C GLU A 98 5.18 8.92 11.29
N ASP A 99 5.73 7.71 11.11
CA ASP A 99 4.97 6.47 10.82
C ASP A 99 3.95 6.08 11.91
N ALA A 100 2.74 5.69 11.53
CA ALA A 100 1.81 4.98 12.42
C ALA A 100 1.43 3.61 11.85
N TRP A 101 0.94 2.69 12.68
CA TRP A 101 0.54 1.35 12.24
C TRP A 101 -0.63 0.79 13.04
N VAL A 102 -1.27 -0.24 12.50
CA VAL A 102 -2.43 -0.93 13.10
C VAL A 102 -2.22 -2.44 13.03
N VAL A 103 -2.50 -3.12 14.14
CA VAL A 103 -2.55 -4.59 14.24
C VAL A 103 -3.86 -4.95 14.96
N LEU A 104 -4.89 -5.32 14.18
CA LEU A 104 -6.21 -5.71 14.69
C LEU A 104 -6.58 -7.11 14.16
N PRO A 105 -6.16 -8.20 14.85
CA PRO A 105 -6.54 -9.57 14.48
C PRO A 105 -8.05 -9.81 14.48
N ASN A 106 -8.80 -9.02 15.26
CA ASN A 106 -10.26 -9.02 15.34
C ASN A 106 -10.78 -7.58 15.12
N ALA A 107 -10.84 -7.13 13.88
CA ALA A 107 -11.37 -5.82 13.51
C ALA A 107 -12.92 -5.80 13.44
N GLY A 108 -13.56 -6.95 13.21
CA GLY A 108 -15.02 -7.05 13.04
C GLY A 108 -15.85 -7.16 14.33
N VAL A 109 -15.30 -6.82 15.51
CA VAL A 109 -15.95 -7.07 16.82
C VAL A 109 -17.32 -6.39 16.97
N GLU A 110 -17.51 -5.25 16.31
CA GLU A 110 -18.78 -4.49 16.33
C GLU A 110 -19.80 -4.99 15.28
N TYR A 111 -19.43 -5.92 14.40
CA TYR A 111 -20.31 -6.45 13.37
C TYR A 111 -20.98 -7.76 13.83
N PRO A 112 -22.32 -7.89 13.79
CA PRO A 112 -22.99 -9.14 14.12
C PRO A 112 -22.71 -10.20 13.05
N GLY A 113 -21.84 -11.15 13.34
CA GLY A 113 -21.54 -12.28 12.47
C GLY A 113 -20.37 -13.12 12.99
N SER A 114 -20.27 -14.38 12.54
CA SER A 114 -19.16 -15.29 12.88
C SER A 114 -17.92 -15.12 11.99
N LEU A 115 -17.97 -14.19 11.05
CA LEU A 115 -16.98 -14.07 9.99
C LEU A 115 -15.71 -13.37 10.48
N ARG A 116 -14.57 -14.08 10.43
CA ARG A 116 -13.24 -13.51 10.68
C ARG A 116 -13.03 -12.25 9.85
N CYS A 117 -12.77 -11.14 10.53
CA CYS A 117 -12.36 -9.88 9.94
C CYS A 117 -11.15 -9.35 10.73
N ALA A 118 -9.98 -9.31 10.09
CA ALA A 118 -8.75 -8.74 10.64
C ALA A 118 -8.28 -7.56 9.79
N HIS A 119 -7.62 -6.58 10.40
CA HIS A 119 -7.05 -5.41 9.73
C HIS A 119 -5.63 -5.12 10.21
N PHE A 120 -4.75 -4.86 9.26
CA PHE A 120 -3.36 -4.48 9.48
C PHE A 120 -3.01 -3.31 8.57
N ALA A 121 -2.27 -2.33 9.06
CA ALA A 121 -1.88 -1.17 8.25
C ALA A 121 -0.56 -0.54 8.69
N ILE A 122 0.08 0.17 7.77
CA ILE A 122 1.13 1.16 8.01
C ILE A 122 0.74 2.46 7.30
N PHE A 123 0.98 3.57 7.98
CA PHE A 123 0.79 4.94 7.51
C PHE A 123 2.12 5.68 7.65
N ASP A 124 2.89 5.76 6.56
CA ASP A 124 4.15 6.51 6.49
C ASP A 124 3.81 8.01 6.50
N GLY A 125 4.20 8.74 7.55
CA GLY A 125 3.78 10.12 7.78
C GLY A 125 4.82 11.12 7.26
N HIS A 126 4.37 12.24 6.69
CA HIS A 126 5.29 13.26 6.18
C HIS A 126 4.82 14.69 6.44
N GLY A 127 5.80 15.54 6.78
CA GLY A 127 5.56 16.94 7.12
C GLY A 127 4.95 17.11 8.51
N GLY A 128 5.03 16.08 9.35
CA GLY A 128 4.31 15.93 10.60
C GLY A 128 3.55 14.61 10.67
N ARG A 129 3.17 14.22 11.89
CA ARG A 129 2.56 12.93 12.23
C ARG A 129 1.02 12.94 12.17
N LEU A 130 0.37 14.10 12.15
CA LEU A 130 -1.06 14.22 12.47
C LEU A 130 -1.95 13.46 11.47
N ALA A 131 -1.53 13.37 10.20
CA ALA A 131 -2.24 12.59 9.19
C ALA A 131 -2.15 11.07 9.43
N ALA A 132 -0.97 10.56 9.77
CA ALA A 132 -0.75 9.14 10.07
C ALA A 132 -1.51 8.71 11.34
N ASP A 133 -1.42 9.50 12.41
CA ASP A 133 -2.13 9.29 13.67
C ASP A 133 -3.67 9.29 13.49
N TYR A 134 -4.20 10.16 12.63
CA TYR A 134 -5.63 10.22 12.35
C TYR A 134 -6.09 9.02 11.51
N ALA A 135 -5.32 8.64 10.48
CA ALA A 135 -5.61 7.46 9.67
C ALA A 135 -5.60 6.17 10.51
N GLN A 136 -4.62 6.03 11.41
CA GLN A 136 -4.53 4.94 12.40
C GLN A 136 -5.81 4.81 13.23
N LYS A 137 -6.30 5.94 13.77
CA LYS A 137 -7.47 5.99 14.67
C LYS A 137 -8.80 5.75 13.95
N HIS A 138 -8.96 6.23 12.71
CA HIS A 138 -10.28 6.34 12.08
C HIS A 138 -10.51 5.46 10.84
N LEU A 139 -9.46 5.01 10.14
CA LEU A 139 -9.66 4.31 8.87
C LEU A 139 -10.45 3.01 9.03
N HIS A 140 -10.10 2.20 10.02
CA HIS A 140 -10.75 0.91 10.27
C HIS A 140 -12.25 1.07 10.58
N GLN A 141 -12.61 2.03 11.43
CA GLN A 141 -14.00 2.39 11.74
C GLN A 141 -14.76 2.85 10.49
N ASN A 142 -14.16 3.71 9.66
CA ASN A 142 -14.78 4.21 8.44
C ASN A 142 -15.00 3.12 7.38
N VAL A 143 -14.10 2.14 7.27
CA VAL A 143 -14.28 0.95 6.41
C VAL A 143 -15.40 0.05 6.95
N ILE A 144 -15.46 -0.17 8.27
CA ILE A 144 -16.52 -0.97 8.90
C ILE A 144 -17.89 -0.30 8.70
N ALA A 145 -17.98 1.01 8.91
CA ALA A 145 -19.18 1.82 8.67
C ALA A 145 -19.54 2.00 7.17
N ALA A 146 -18.66 1.59 6.24
CA ALA A 146 -19.01 1.42 4.82
C ALA A 146 -19.59 0.01 4.53
N GLY A 147 -19.69 -0.83 5.57
CA GLY A 147 -20.23 -2.18 5.57
C GLY A 147 -19.17 -3.21 5.23
N LEU A 148 -18.21 -3.39 6.14
CA LEU A 148 -17.25 -4.49 6.17
C LEU A 148 -17.10 -5.00 7.62
N PRO A 149 -17.04 -6.32 7.89
CA PRO A 149 -17.29 -7.43 6.96
C PRO A 149 -18.74 -7.47 6.47
N ARG A 150 -19.05 -8.38 5.55
CA ARG A 150 -20.43 -8.76 5.18
C ARG A 150 -20.49 -10.29 5.15
N GLU A 151 -21.57 -10.87 5.64
CA GLU A 151 -21.73 -12.34 5.69
C GLU A 151 -21.63 -12.98 4.30
N LEU A 152 -22.27 -12.38 3.30
CA LEU A 152 -22.08 -12.73 1.90
C LEU A 152 -20.78 -12.09 1.39
N MET A 153 -19.79 -12.94 1.14
CA MET A 153 -18.47 -12.58 0.62
C MET A 153 -18.50 -12.07 -0.83
N ASP A 154 -18.89 -10.82 -1.02
CA ASP A 154 -18.70 -10.12 -2.29
C ASP A 154 -17.38 -9.31 -2.28
N VAL A 155 -16.41 -9.79 -3.07
CA VAL A 155 -15.13 -9.10 -3.35
C VAL A 155 -15.36 -7.64 -3.79
N LYS A 156 -16.40 -7.39 -4.60
CA LYS A 156 -16.71 -6.06 -5.14
C LYS A 156 -17.25 -5.14 -4.05
N ALA A 157 -18.15 -5.62 -3.19
CA ALA A 157 -18.61 -4.90 -2.01
C ALA A 157 -17.45 -4.60 -1.04
N ALA A 158 -16.56 -5.57 -0.78
CA ALA A 158 -15.41 -5.38 0.10
C ALA A 158 -14.46 -4.28 -0.42
N LYS A 159 -14.10 -4.32 -1.72
CA LYS A 159 -13.31 -3.27 -2.37
C LYS A 159 -14.00 -1.91 -2.30
N LYS A 160 -15.32 -1.86 -2.54
CA LYS A 160 -16.11 -0.62 -2.45
C LYS A 160 -16.12 -0.05 -1.02
N ALA A 161 -16.29 -0.89 0.00
CA ALA A 161 -16.28 -0.48 1.40
C ALA A 161 -14.91 0.08 1.81
N ILE A 162 -13.82 -0.54 1.38
CA ILE A 162 -12.46 -0.03 1.62
C ILE A 162 -12.25 1.33 0.94
N ILE A 163 -12.59 1.48 -0.33
CA ILE A 163 -12.46 2.75 -1.06
C ILE A 163 -13.29 3.86 -0.40
N GLU A 164 -14.53 3.57 0.01
CA GLU A 164 -15.38 4.52 0.72
C GLU A 164 -14.83 4.87 2.12
N GLY A 165 -14.24 3.92 2.84
CA GLY A 165 -13.58 4.17 4.13
C GLY A 165 -12.36 5.08 3.99
N PHE A 166 -11.54 4.90 2.95
CA PHE A 166 -10.46 5.83 2.59
C PHE A 166 -11.04 7.23 2.28
N ARG A 167 -12.07 7.32 1.43
CA ARG A 167 -12.71 8.59 1.08
C ARG A 167 -13.24 9.36 2.29
N ARG A 168 -13.97 8.69 3.20
CA ARG A 168 -14.51 9.28 4.45
C ARG A 168 -13.40 9.72 5.40
N THR A 169 -12.34 8.93 5.52
CA THR A 169 -11.21 9.25 6.40
C THR A 169 -10.48 10.50 5.91
N ASP A 170 -10.20 10.59 4.61
CA ASP A 170 -9.54 11.76 4.02
C ASP A 170 -10.43 13.02 4.06
N GLU A 171 -11.74 12.88 3.84
CA GLU A 171 -12.68 14.01 3.93
C GLU A 171 -12.71 14.64 5.32
N SER A 172 -12.84 13.83 6.37
CA SER A 172 -12.81 14.31 7.77
C SER A 172 -11.43 14.83 8.18
N LEU A 173 -10.36 14.17 7.72
CA LEU A 173 -8.97 14.61 7.92
C LEU A 173 -8.70 16.00 7.32
N LEU A 174 -9.24 16.28 6.14
CA LEU A 174 -9.12 17.58 5.48
C LEU A 174 -9.88 18.70 6.23
N GLN A 175 -10.95 18.35 6.96
CA GLN A 175 -11.63 19.29 7.87
C GLN A 175 -10.77 19.56 9.11
N GLU A 176 -10.22 18.52 9.75
CA GLU A 176 -9.36 18.69 10.93
C GLU A 176 -8.04 19.42 10.61
N SER A 177 -7.39 19.15 9.48
CA SER A 177 -6.22 19.92 9.01
C SER A 177 -6.54 21.40 8.74
N THR A 178 -7.80 21.70 8.37
CA THR A 178 -8.26 23.07 8.21
C THR A 178 -8.47 23.76 9.55
N LYS A 179 -9.08 23.09 10.54
CA LYS A 179 -9.27 23.62 11.90
C LYS A 179 -7.95 23.81 12.64
N GLY A 180 -7.06 22.83 12.58
CA GLY A 180 -5.75 22.83 13.24
C GLY A 180 -4.65 23.58 12.47
N ASN A 181 -4.95 24.10 11.28
CA ASN A 181 -4.01 24.81 10.39
C ASN A 181 -2.68 24.07 10.13
N TRP A 182 -2.77 22.76 9.86
CA TRP A 182 -1.63 21.93 9.48
C TRP A 182 -1.81 21.38 8.05
N GLN A 183 -0.76 20.73 7.53
CA GLN A 183 -0.67 20.31 6.12
C GLN A 183 -0.04 18.91 5.95
N ASP A 184 0.21 18.20 7.05
CA ASP A 184 0.69 16.82 7.14
C ASP A 184 -0.02 15.92 6.11
N GLY A 185 0.73 14.96 5.58
CA GLY A 185 0.18 13.87 4.79
C GLY A 185 0.64 12.52 5.33
N ALA A 186 0.01 11.46 4.83
CA ALA A 186 0.46 10.11 5.10
C ALA A 186 0.16 9.17 3.94
N THR A 187 1.10 8.29 3.60
CA THR A 187 0.80 7.11 2.77
C THR A 187 -0.06 6.12 3.56
N ALA A 188 -0.55 5.08 2.90
CA ALA A 188 -1.26 3.98 3.55
C ALA A 188 -1.09 2.69 2.76
N VAL A 189 -0.54 1.67 3.40
CA VAL A 189 -0.67 0.27 2.97
C VAL A 189 -1.51 -0.49 3.99
N CYS A 190 -2.55 -1.17 3.53
CA CYS A 190 -3.55 -1.84 4.36
C CYS A 190 -3.78 -3.26 3.86
N VAL A 191 -3.92 -4.20 4.80
CA VAL A 191 -4.34 -5.59 4.57
C VAL A 191 -5.58 -5.87 5.41
N TRP A 192 -6.61 -6.40 4.77
CA TRP A 192 -7.81 -6.92 5.40
C TRP A 192 -7.89 -8.43 5.16
N ILE A 193 -8.21 -9.21 6.18
CA ILE A 193 -8.43 -10.66 6.07
C ILE A 193 -9.89 -10.93 6.42
N LEU A 194 -10.63 -11.45 5.45
CA LEU A 194 -12.06 -11.68 5.47
C LEU A 194 -12.26 -13.19 5.26
N GLY A 195 -12.42 -13.95 6.35
CA GLY A 195 -12.40 -15.41 6.31
C GLY A 195 -11.05 -15.94 5.80
N GLN A 196 -11.00 -16.35 4.53
CA GLN A 196 -9.79 -16.77 3.79
C GLN A 196 -9.34 -15.74 2.73
N MET A 197 -10.17 -14.74 2.45
CA MET A 197 -9.89 -13.73 1.42
C MET A 197 -9.00 -12.64 2.01
N VAL A 198 -7.89 -12.35 1.34
CA VAL A 198 -7.05 -11.20 1.63
C VAL A 198 -7.40 -10.08 0.66
N VAL A 199 -7.63 -8.87 1.18
CA VAL A 199 -7.83 -7.65 0.40
C VAL A 199 -6.75 -6.64 0.78
N VAL A 200 -5.93 -6.24 -0.19
CA VAL A 200 -4.81 -5.32 -0.01
C VAL A 200 -5.19 -3.98 -0.64
N ALA A 201 -4.99 -2.88 0.08
CA ALA A 201 -5.21 -1.52 -0.42
C ALA A 201 -3.94 -0.68 -0.23
N ASN A 202 -3.53 0.06 -1.25
CA ASN A 202 -2.34 0.93 -1.20
C ASN A 202 -2.59 2.33 -1.77
N ALA A 203 -2.14 3.36 -1.06
CA ALA A 203 -2.06 4.74 -1.51
C ALA A 203 -0.70 5.33 -1.06
N GLY A 204 0.20 5.58 -2.02
CA GLY A 204 1.61 5.92 -1.75
C GLY A 204 2.56 4.79 -2.14
N ASP A 205 3.75 4.75 -1.55
CA ASP A 205 4.90 3.90 -1.93
C ASP A 205 5.37 2.89 -0.87
N ALA A 206 4.75 2.91 0.31
CA ALA A 206 4.72 1.77 1.22
C ALA A 206 4.29 0.46 0.49
N LYS A 207 4.71 -0.69 1.02
CA LYS A 207 4.61 -1.98 0.31
C LYS A 207 4.10 -3.10 1.18
N ALA A 208 3.37 -4.03 0.55
CA ALA A 208 3.07 -5.35 1.12
C ALA A 208 3.64 -6.45 0.23
N VAL A 209 4.25 -7.47 0.85
CA VAL A 209 4.90 -8.61 0.18
C VAL A 209 4.44 -9.91 0.83
N LEU A 210 3.88 -10.81 0.02
CA LEU A 210 3.49 -12.16 0.40
C LEU A 210 4.65 -13.13 0.22
N ALA A 211 4.89 -13.98 1.22
CA ALA A 211 5.77 -15.14 1.13
C ALA A 211 4.96 -16.39 0.80
N ARG A 212 5.20 -16.97 -0.38
CA ARG A 212 4.49 -18.17 -0.88
C ARG A 212 5.48 -19.29 -1.21
N SER A 213 5.23 -20.52 -0.76
CA SER A 213 6.02 -21.69 -1.15
C SER A 213 6.01 -21.89 -2.66
N ILE A 214 7.19 -22.14 -3.21
CA ILE A 214 7.36 -22.65 -4.56
C ILE A 214 7.02 -24.14 -4.53
N SER A 215 6.07 -24.61 -5.35
CA SER A 215 5.94 -26.05 -5.58
C SER A 215 6.96 -26.49 -6.61
N THR A 216 7.86 -27.38 -6.22
CA THR A 216 8.54 -28.26 -7.16
C THR A 216 7.55 -29.35 -7.54
N ASP A 217 6.84 -29.16 -8.64
CA ASP A 217 5.86 -30.14 -9.16
C ASP A 217 6.60 -31.33 -9.82
N GLY A 218 7.30 -32.11 -9.00
CA GLY A 218 8.05 -33.30 -9.37
C GLY A 218 8.36 -34.16 -8.14
N GLU A 219 8.23 -35.49 -8.30
CA GLU A 219 8.30 -36.51 -7.24
C GLU A 219 9.72 -36.75 -6.68
N GLY A 220 10.41 -35.68 -6.27
CA GLY A 220 11.63 -35.74 -5.49
C GLY A 220 11.33 -35.56 -4.00
N VAL A 221 12.03 -36.29 -3.14
CA VAL A 221 11.94 -36.16 -1.67
C VAL A 221 12.10 -34.70 -1.28
N VAL A 222 11.03 -34.10 -0.76
CA VAL A 222 11.05 -32.72 -0.27
C VAL A 222 11.84 -32.69 1.03
N ASP A 223 13.09 -32.24 0.94
CA ASP A 223 13.89 -31.86 2.10
C ASP A 223 13.20 -30.68 2.80
N GLU A 224 12.44 -30.97 3.87
CA GLU A 224 11.68 -29.96 4.61
C GLU A 224 12.55 -28.81 5.14
N THR A 225 13.87 -29.03 5.27
CA THR A 225 14.82 -27.98 5.67
C THR A 225 14.99 -26.88 4.60
N LYS A 226 14.63 -27.16 3.33
CA LYS A 226 14.81 -26.29 2.15
C LYS A 226 13.52 -25.83 1.47
N SER A 227 12.41 -25.71 2.21
CA SER A 227 11.21 -25.04 1.68
C SER A 227 11.54 -23.60 1.27
N GLN A 228 11.64 -23.33 -0.04
CA GLN A 228 11.97 -22.01 -0.57
C GLN A 228 10.69 -21.18 -0.75
N LEU A 229 10.67 -19.98 -0.15
CA LEU A 229 9.58 -19.03 -0.28
C LEU A 229 9.87 -18.02 -1.39
N LYS A 230 8.91 -17.82 -2.28
CA LYS A 230 8.90 -16.75 -3.26
C LYS A 230 8.25 -15.52 -2.67
N ALA A 231 8.92 -14.38 -2.77
CA ALA A 231 8.31 -13.07 -2.54
C ALA A 231 7.38 -12.68 -3.70
N ILE A 232 6.17 -12.28 -3.37
CA ILE A 232 5.17 -11.76 -4.30
C ILE A 232 4.76 -10.37 -3.79
N VAL A 233 5.17 -9.33 -4.52
CA VAL A 233 4.77 -7.95 -4.21
C VAL A 233 3.27 -7.78 -4.50
N LEU A 234 2.51 -7.35 -3.51
CA LEU A 234 1.04 -7.24 -3.57
C LEU A 234 0.55 -5.83 -3.98
N THR A 235 1.43 -4.84 -3.94
CA THR A 235 1.12 -3.42 -4.11
C THR A 235 1.94 -2.79 -5.24
N ARG A 236 1.38 -1.75 -5.87
CA ARG A 236 2.13 -0.86 -6.77
C ARG A 236 2.45 0.43 -6.03
N GLU A 237 3.66 0.94 -6.19
CA GLU A 237 4.04 2.26 -5.67
C GLU A 237 3.33 3.38 -6.45
N HIS A 238 2.98 4.46 -5.76
CA HIS A 238 2.30 5.62 -6.33
C HIS A 238 3.19 6.86 -6.27
N LYS A 239 4.25 6.88 -7.10
CA LYS A 239 5.16 8.03 -7.24
C LYS A 239 4.68 8.96 -8.35
N ALA A 240 4.74 10.27 -8.12
CA ALA A 240 4.26 11.30 -9.04
C ALA A 240 4.94 11.26 -10.41
N ILE A 241 6.17 10.77 -10.50
CA ILE A 241 6.89 10.59 -11.77
C ILE A 241 6.32 9.46 -12.66
N PHE A 242 5.58 8.49 -12.11
CA PHE A 242 5.10 7.34 -12.87
C PHE A 242 4.04 7.73 -13.91
N PRO A 243 4.04 7.14 -15.13
CA PRO A 243 3.25 7.66 -16.25
C PRO A 243 1.75 7.83 -16.00
N GLN A 244 1.10 6.86 -15.32
CA GLN A 244 -0.33 6.92 -15.01
C GLN A 244 -0.65 8.03 -14.00
N GLU A 245 0.18 8.16 -12.96
CA GLU A 245 0.05 9.16 -11.90
C GLU A 245 0.38 10.57 -12.42
N ARG A 246 1.45 10.72 -13.19
CA ARG A 246 1.84 11.97 -13.86
C ARG A 246 0.75 12.47 -14.81
N SER A 247 0.17 11.58 -15.62
CA SER A 247 -0.94 11.94 -16.52
C SER A 247 -2.18 12.41 -15.74
N ARG A 248 -2.50 11.74 -14.64
CA ARG A 248 -3.60 12.13 -13.74
C ARG A 248 -3.36 13.49 -13.07
N ILE A 249 -2.13 13.75 -12.62
CA ILE A 249 -1.71 15.04 -12.05
C ILE A 249 -1.83 16.17 -13.08
N GLN A 250 -1.31 15.97 -14.29
CA GLN A 250 -1.34 16.96 -15.37
C GLN A 250 -2.77 17.28 -15.81
N LYS A 251 -3.65 16.27 -15.91
CA LYS A 251 -5.09 16.47 -16.20
C LYS A 251 -5.81 17.26 -15.10
N ALA A 252 -5.31 17.23 -13.87
CA ALA A 252 -5.82 18.03 -12.75
C ALA A 252 -5.13 19.40 -12.61
N GLY A 253 -4.35 19.84 -13.61
CA GLY A 253 -3.64 21.13 -13.58
C GLY A 253 -2.40 21.17 -12.69
N GLY A 254 -1.96 20.03 -12.15
CA GLY A 254 -0.69 19.92 -11.43
C GLY A 254 0.50 19.69 -12.35
N SER A 255 1.71 19.97 -11.84
CA SER A 255 2.97 19.69 -12.52
C SER A 255 3.78 18.63 -11.78
N VAL A 256 4.60 17.88 -12.51
CA VAL A 256 5.61 16.97 -11.94
C VAL A 256 6.96 17.38 -12.51
N GLY A 257 7.88 17.76 -11.63
CA GLY A 257 9.21 18.23 -12.00
C GLY A 257 10.13 17.12 -12.52
N SER A 258 11.29 17.51 -13.05
CA SER A 258 12.36 16.57 -13.42
C SER A 258 12.90 15.79 -12.22
N ASN A 259 12.80 16.36 -11.01
CA ASN A 259 13.05 15.70 -9.73
C ASN A 259 11.95 14.69 -9.31
N GLY A 260 10.96 14.42 -10.17
CA GLY A 260 9.88 13.47 -9.92
C GLY A 260 8.81 13.92 -8.93
N ARG A 261 8.90 15.15 -8.39
CA ARG A 261 8.00 15.66 -7.34
C ARG A 261 6.81 16.43 -7.91
N LEU A 262 5.61 16.16 -7.37
CA LEU A 262 4.39 16.94 -7.58
C LEU A 262 4.58 18.36 -7.04
N GLN A 263 4.35 19.36 -7.90
CA GLN A 263 4.64 20.79 -7.66
C GLN A 263 6.05 21.02 -7.10
N GLY A 264 7.02 20.15 -7.44
CA GLY A 264 8.39 20.19 -6.93
C GLY A 264 8.56 19.81 -5.45
N ARG A 265 7.49 19.47 -4.72
CA ARG A 265 7.52 19.29 -3.24
C ARG A 265 7.41 17.84 -2.78
N ILE A 266 6.41 17.08 -3.23
CA ILE A 266 6.10 15.73 -2.71
C ILE A 266 6.35 14.63 -3.77
N GLU A 267 6.93 13.49 -3.38
CA GLU A 267 7.27 12.38 -4.30
C GLU A 267 6.09 11.44 -4.56
N VAL A 268 5.23 11.20 -3.57
CA VAL A 268 4.01 10.41 -3.75
C VAL A 268 2.93 11.19 -4.48
N SER A 269 2.14 10.48 -5.28
CA SER A 269 0.96 11.00 -5.99
C SER A 269 -0.35 10.70 -5.28
N ARG A 270 -0.32 9.79 -4.29
CA ARG A 270 -1.47 9.39 -3.49
C ARG A 270 -1.12 9.33 -2.01
N ALA A 271 -1.93 10.00 -1.20
CA ALA A 271 -1.78 10.10 0.25
C ALA A 271 -3.09 10.60 0.90
N PHE A 272 -3.24 10.31 2.18
CA PHE A 272 -4.10 11.04 3.10
C PHE A 272 -3.51 12.44 3.40
N GLY A 273 -4.35 13.41 3.75
CA GLY A 273 -3.87 14.72 4.23
C GLY A 273 -3.50 15.66 3.08
N ASP A 274 -2.32 16.27 3.08
CA ASP A 274 -1.76 16.96 1.89
C ASP A 274 -2.73 17.97 1.21
N ARG A 275 -3.53 18.68 2.01
CA ARG A 275 -4.67 19.51 1.55
C ARG A 275 -4.31 20.48 0.41
N GLN A 276 -3.11 21.06 0.46
CA GLN A 276 -2.57 21.94 -0.58
C GLN A 276 -2.41 21.29 -1.97
N PHE A 277 -2.27 19.96 -2.06
CA PHE A 277 -2.04 19.22 -3.30
C PHE A 277 -3.29 18.54 -3.88
N LYS A 278 -4.38 18.40 -3.10
CA LYS A 278 -5.61 17.71 -3.55
C LYS A 278 -6.23 18.33 -4.81
N LYS A 279 -6.18 19.65 -4.94
CA LYS A 279 -6.68 20.39 -6.12
C LYS A 279 -5.81 20.26 -7.37
N VAL A 280 -4.59 19.77 -7.24
CA VAL A 280 -3.59 19.63 -8.33
C VAL A 280 -3.20 18.17 -8.55
N GLY A 281 -4.09 17.24 -8.22
CA GLY A 281 -3.96 15.83 -8.56
C GLY A 281 -3.26 14.95 -7.52
N LEU A 282 -3.21 15.32 -6.24
CA LEU A 282 -3.02 14.31 -5.18
C LEU A 282 -4.38 13.72 -4.77
N ILE A 283 -4.47 12.40 -4.57
CA ILE A 283 -5.71 11.71 -4.15
C ILE A 283 -5.46 10.73 -3.01
N SER A 284 -6.47 10.43 -2.21
CA SER A 284 -6.45 9.37 -1.20
C SER A 284 -6.92 8.00 -1.72
N THR A 285 -7.51 7.93 -2.92
CA THR A 285 -8.09 6.70 -3.46
C THR A 285 -7.04 5.59 -3.64
N PRO A 286 -7.16 4.45 -2.93
CA PRO A 286 -6.18 3.38 -3.01
C PRO A 286 -6.37 2.53 -4.27
N ASP A 287 -5.28 1.93 -4.75
CA ASP A 287 -5.36 0.71 -5.55
C ASP A 287 -5.77 -0.45 -4.64
N VAL A 288 -6.82 -1.21 -4.99
CA VAL A 288 -7.32 -2.34 -4.16
C VAL A 288 -7.31 -3.66 -4.91
N HIS A 289 -6.60 -4.65 -4.38
CA HIS A 289 -6.42 -5.98 -4.96
C HIS A 289 -6.86 -7.07 -3.96
N SER A 290 -7.14 -8.28 -4.43
CA SER A 290 -7.70 -9.33 -3.59
C SER A 290 -7.33 -10.73 -4.10
N PHE A 291 -7.09 -11.66 -3.18
CA PHE A 291 -6.85 -13.08 -3.48
C PHE A 291 -7.35 -13.97 -2.34
N GLU A 292 -7.53 -15.26 -2.61
CA GLU A 292 -7.84 -16.26 -1.59
C GLU A 292 -6.55 -16.93 -1.10
N LEU A 293 -6.45 -17.16 0.21
CA LEU A 293 -5.32 -17.85 0.81
C LEU A 293 -5.31 -19.34 0.46
N THR A 294 -4.11 -19.85 0.27
CA THR A 294 -3.81 -21.26 0.01
C THR A 294 -2.85 -21.78 1.06
N LYS A 295 -2.72 -23.10 1.21
CA LYS A 295 -1.70 -23.72 2.09
C LYS A 295 -0.25 -23.40 1.70
N LYS A 296 -0.03 -22.75 0.55
CA LYS A 296 1.29 -22.28 0.11
C LYS A 296 1.62 -20.89 0.69
N ASP A 297 0.69 -20.20 1.34
CA ASP A 297 0.86 -18.81 1.81
C ASP A 297 1.30 -18.77 3.28
N HIS A 298 2.53 -18.32 3.56
CA HIS A 298 3.10 -18.40 4.91
C HIS A 298 2.91 -17.12 5.73
N PHE A 299 3.24 -15.97 5.13
CA PHE A 299 3.13 -14.68 5.79
C PHE A 299 3.08 -13.51 4.81
N ILE A 300 2.63 -12.35 5.28
CA ILE A 300 2.76 -11.06 4.59
C ILE A 300 3.61 -10.11 5.45
N ILE A 301 4.55 -9.41 4.82
CA ILE A 301 5.28 -8.27 5.39
C ILE A 301 4.68 -6.99 4.81
N LEU A 302 4.19 -6.08 5.66
CA LEU A 302 3.99 -4.67 5.31
C LEU A 302 5.23 -3.88 5.75
N GLY A 303 5.61 -2.84 5.01
CA GLY A 303 6.62 -1.88 5.45
C GLY A 303 6.46 -0.50 4.81
N CYS A 304 6.94 0.53 5.50
CA CYS A 304 7.14 1.88 4.97
C CYS A 304 8.34 1.93 3.99
N ASP A 305 8.58 3.06 3.33
CA ASP A 305 9.67 3.17 2.36
C ASP A 305 11.06 2.98 3.02
N GLY A 306 11.23 3.36 4.29
CA GLY A 306 12.44 3.14 5.07
C GLY A 306 12.83 1.67 5.23
N LEU A 307 11.86 0.74 5.23
CA LEU A 307 12.18 -0.69 5.13
C LEU A 307 12.61 -1.06 3.70
N TRP A 308 11.78 -0.74 2.71
CA TRP A 308 11.95 -1.21 1.34
C TRP A 308 13.07 -0.50 0.56
N GLY A 309 13.58 0.63 1.07
CA GLY A 309 14.77 1.31 0.57
C GLY A 309 16.08 0.59 0.92
N VAL A 310 16.07 -0.33 1.90
CA VAL A 310 17.24 -1.14 2.30
C VAL A 310 17.02 -2.66 2.22
N PHE A 311 15.79 -3.11 1.95
CA PHE A 311 15.42 -4.52 1.75
C PHE A 311 14.79 -4.75 0.38
N GLY A 312 15.34 -5.69 -0.38
CA GLY A 312 14.65 -6.29 -1.52
C GLY A 312 13.51 -7.23 -1.05
N PRO A 313 12.41 -7.38 -1.79
CA PRO A 313 11.29 -8.25 -1.39
C PRO A 313 11.68 -9.70 -1.08
N SER A 314 12.53 -10.34 -1.90
CA SER A 314 12.99 -11.71 -1.69
C SER A 314 13.88 -11.86 -0.45
N ASP A 315 14.76 -10.88 -0.24
CA ASP A 315 15.71 -10.79 0.87
C ASP A 315 14.97 -10.60 2.21
N ALA A 316 13.96 -9.72 2.25
CA ALA A 316 13.08 -9.58 3.42
C ALA A 316 12.31 -10.88 3.74
N VAL A 317 11.82 -11.59 2.72
CA VAL A 317 11.13 -12.88 2.88
C VAL A 317 12.08 -13.96 3.39
N GLU A 318 13.29 -14.07 2.85
CA GLU A 318 14.31 -15.01 3.31
C GLU A 318 14.73 -14.73 4.76
N PHE A 319 15.00 -13.45 5.07
CA PHE A 319 15.33 -13.00 6.42
C PHE A 319 14.23 -13.40 7.41
N VAL A 320 12.97 -13.01 7.15
CA VAL A 320 11.83 -13.32 8.04
C VAL A 320 11.59 -14.82 8.14
N GLN A 321 11.74 -15.58 7.06
CA GLN A 321 11.63 -17.04 7.10
C GLN A 321 12.66 -17.65 8.08
N ASN A 322 13.91 -17.20 8.02
CA ASN A 322 14.95 -17.66 8.93
C ASN A 322 14.68 -17.23 10.38
N GLN A 323 14.21 -16.00 10.61
CA GLN A 323 13.82 -15.56 11.96
C GLN A 323 12.64 -16.37 12.54
N LEU A 324 11.65 -16.73 11.72
CA LEU A 324 10.51 -17.54 12.15
C LEU A 324 10.93 -18.99 12.46
N LYS A 325 11.86 -19.57 11.69
CA LYS A 325 12.46 -20.89 11.98
C LYS A 325 13.20 -20.91 13.32
N GLU A 326 13.96 -19.86 13.64
CA GLU A 326 14.72 -19.76 14.90
C GLU A 326 13.82 -19.48 16.11
N THR A 327 12.89 -18.53 15.98
CA THR A 327 12.18 -17.95 17.14
C THR A 327 10.75 -18.46 17.34
N SER A 328 10.13 -19.03 16.30
CA SER A 328 8.70 -19.38 16.25
C SER A 328 7.75 -18.23 16.65
N SER A 329 8.18 -16.96 16.49
CA SER A 329 7.45 -15.78 16.96
C SER A 329 7.46 -14.66 15.90
N ALA A 330 6.28 -14.23 15.46
CA ALA A 330 6.12 -13.08 14.59
C ALA A 330 6.69 -11.80 15.24
N SER A 331 6.50 -11.65 16.55
CA SER A 331 7.01 -10.52 17.34
C SER A 331 8.54 -10.39 17.30
N LEU A 332 9.26 -11.49 17.54
CA LEU A 332 10.71 -11.46 17.50
C LEU A 332 11.23 -11.30 16.07
N ALA A 333 10.58 -11.94 15.09
CA ALA A 333 10.96 -11.82 13.69
C ALA A 333 10.83 -10.39 13.15
N VAL A 334 9.71 -9.69 13.41
CA VAL A 334 9.49 -8.32 12.92
C VAL A 334 10.39 -7.30 13.62
N ARG A 335 10.63 -7.46 14.94
CA ARG A 335 11.59 -6.63 15.70
C ARG A 335 13.01 -6.78 15.18
N ARG A 336 13.42 -8.01 14.85
CA ARG A 336 14.75 -8.27 14.24
C ARG A 336 14.84 -7.72 12.82
N LEU A 337 13.77 -7.78 12.01
CA LEU A 337 13.73 -7.20 10.65
C LEU A 337 13.94 -5.67 10.66
N VAL A 338 13.23 -4.94 11.53
CA VAL A 338 13.39 -3.48 11.65
C VAL A 338 14.77 -3.12 12.21
N LYS A 339 15.25 -3.87 13.22
CA LYS A 339 16.60 -3.67 13.77
C LYS A 339 17.69 -3.87 12.71
N GLU A 340 17.58 -4.90 11.88
CA GLU A 340 18.47 -5.18 10.75
C GLU A 340 18.46 -4.02 9.73
N ALA A 341 17.26 -3.55 9.35
CA ALA A 341 17.08 -2.42 8.43
C ALA A 341 17.78 -1.14 8.91
N VAL A 342 17.60 -0.78 10.19
CA VAL A 342 18.15 0.46 10.76
C VAL A 342 19.63 0.35 11.11
N ARG A 343 20.07 -0.74 11.75
CA ARG A 343 21.43 -0.81 12.32
C ARG A 343 22.46 -1.34 11.34
N GLU A 344 22.19 -2.50 10.75
CA GLU A 344 23.15 -3.18 9.90
C GLU A 344 23.09 -2.64 8.47
N ARG A 345 21.88 -2.42 7.95
CA ARG A 345 21.63 -1.89 6.60
C ARG A 345 21.53 -0.36 6.52
N ARG A 346 21.60 0.32 7.68
CA ARG A 346 21.75 1.78 7.81
C ARG A 346 20.63 2.59 7.15
N CYS A 347 19.38 2.16 7.33
CA CYS A 347 18.21 2.98 6.98
C CYS A 347 18.33 4.39 7.61
N LYS A 348 17.99 5.40 6.80
CA LYS A 348 18.06 6.83 7.17
C LYS A 348 16.69 7.47 7.35
N ASP A 349 15.66 6.65 7.40
CA ASP A 349 14.27 7.05 7.58
C ASP A 349 13.69 6.49 8.88
N ASN A 350 12.43 6.81 9.16
CA ASN A 350 11.59 5.98 9.99
C ASN A 350 11.46 4.59 9.35
N CYS A 351 11.47 3.54 10.16
CA CYS A 351 11.41 2.17 9.68
C CYS A 351 10.38 1.39 10.46
N THR A 352 9.23 1.14 9.84
CA THR A 352 8.11 0.39 10.39
C THR A 352 7.83 -0.83 9.55
N ALA A 353 7.58 -1.96 10.20
CA ALA A 353 7.16 -3.19 9.58
C ALA A 353 6.02 -3.85 10.38
N VAL A 354 5.08 -4.49 9.68
CA VAL A 354 4.06 -5.37 10.26
C VAL A 354 4.20 -6.74 9.63
N LEU A 355 4.32 -7.77 10.46
CA LEU A 355 4.41 -9.16 10.01
C LEU A 355 3.09 -9.88 10.35
N ILE A 356 2.50 -10.52 9.35
CA ILE A 356 1.24 -11.26 9.46
C ILE A 356 1.54 -12.71 9.08
N VAL A 357 1.59 -13.63 10.05
CA VAL A 357 1.85 -15.06 9.86
C VAL A 357 0.55 -15.84 9.84
N PHE A 358 0.36 -16.66 8.81
CA PHE A 358 -0.79 -17.54 8.67
C PHE A 358 -0.54 -18.87 9.38
N LYS A 359 -1.55 -19.37 10.08
CA LYS A 359 -1.58 -20.75 10.61
C LYS A 359 -2.61 -21.54 9.81
N HIS A 360 -2.25 -22.78 9.45
CA HIS A 360 -3.04 -23.68 8.61
C HIS A 360 -3.51 -24.94 9.37
#